data_AF-A0A966BSS2-F1
#
_entry.id   AF-A0A966BSS2-F1
#
_cell.length_a   1.000
_cell.length_b   1.000
_cell.length_c   1.000
_cell.angle_alpha   90.00
_cell.angle_beta   90.00
_cell.angle_gamma   90.00
#
_symmetry.space_group_name_H-M   'P 1'
#
loop_
_entity.id
_entity.type
_entity.pdbx_description
1 polymer ?
#
loop_
_entity_poly.entity_id
_entity_poly.type
_entity_poly.pdbx_seq_one_letter_code
_entity_poly.pdbx_strand_id
1 'polypeptide(L)'
;MTTVKDLLLVSTVLLSAVLAGCSGGDEAPAEEASAERSAVGVPRQAPRSTRGSDVPHVSELDADKPLLEAPRLRGGGESESSDGLDLVLFASDRTEYRDSLRLIAENSSDEQFQQLDAALKWLLINDASIMNDEQRLFELINGKTGTEVLTLVAQRLADRGR
;
A
#
# COMPACT_ATOMS: atom_id res chain seq x y z
N MET A 1 45.30 15.16 21.15
CA MET A 1 46.04 14.50 20.05
C MET A 1 45.00 13.68 19.27
N THR A 2 44.29 14.34 18.34
CA THR A 2 44.48 14.28 16.87
C THR A 2 43.91 12.97 16.27
N THR A 3 42.64 12.94 15.88
CA THR A 3 42.11 13.20 14.51
C THR A 3 42.66 12.29 13.42
N VAL A 4 41.81 11.40 12.90
CA VAL A 4 41.89 10.87 11.52
C VAL A 4 40.50 11.02 10.89
N LYS A 5 40.14 12.29 10.64
CA LYS A 5 39.37 12.66 9.45
C LYS A 5 40.28 12.40 8.24
N ASP A 6 39.66 12.20 7.09
CA ASP A 6 40.27 12.23 5.75
C ASP A 6 41.01 10.96 5.28
N LEU A 7 40.26 10.03 4.71
CA LEU A 7 40.64 9.50 3.41
C LEU A 7 39.41 9.43 2.49
N LEU A 8 39.21 10.58 1.86
CA LEU A 8 38.38 10.89 0.72
C LEU A 8 38.80 10.10 -0.55
N LEU A 9 37.94 10.22 -1.58
CA LEU A 9 38.24 10.14 -3.03
C LEU A 9 38.34 8.70 -3.60
N VAL A 10 37.62 8.27 -4.63
CA VAL A 10 37.29 8.93 -5.91
C VAL A 10 36.07 8.27 -6.59
N SER A 11 35.11 9.10 -6.99
CA SER A 11 34.39 9.15 -8.29
C SER A 11 34.21 7.86 -9.12
N THR A 12 32.94 7.52 -9.43
CA THR A 12 32.59 7.19 -10.82
C THR A 12 31.16 7.66 -11.13
N VAL A 13 31.07 8.90 -11.58
CA VAL A 13 29.98 9.38 -12.43
C VAL A 13 30.08 8.63 -13.76
N LEU A 14 29.00 7.96 -14.19
CA LEU A 14 28.81 7.72 -15.62
C LEU A 14 27.35 7.98 -16.02
N LEU A 15 27.16 9.23 -16.41
CA LEU A 15 26.11 9.76 -17.25
C LEU A 15 26.11 8.99 -18.59
N SER A 16 24.95 8.54 -19.06
CA SER A 16 24.75 8.17 -20.47
C SER A 16 23.36 8.62 -20.89
N ALA A 17 23.31 9.87 -21.33
CA ALA A 17 22.25 10.37 -22.18
C ALA A 17 22.38 9.74 -23.57
N VAL A 18 21.30 9.17 -24.08
CA VAL A 18 21.08 9.02 -25.52
C VAL A 18 19.70 9.60 -25.83
N LEU A 19 19.71 10.87 -26.24
CA LEU A 19 18.69 11.46 -27.11
C LEU A 19 19.00 11.01 -28.54
N ALA A 20 18.03 10.42 -29.24
CA ALA A 20 17.77 10.59 -30.68
C ALA A 20 16.78 9.50 -31.15
N GLY A 21 15.60 9.93 -31.60
CA GLY A 21 14.59 9.04 -32.16
C GLY A 21 13.44 9.79 -32.85
N CYS A 22 13.79 10.52 -33.91
CA CYS A 22 12.98 10.93 -35.06
C CYS A 22 11.70 11.76 -34.86
N SER A 23 11.87 13.06 -35.14
CA SER A 23 10.90 13.87 -35.88
C SER A 23 10.38 13.15 -37.12
N GLY A 24 9.06 13.14 -37.28
CA GLY A 24 8.37 13.05 -38.56
C GLY A 24 7.29 14.12 -38.57
N GLY A 25 7.68 15.33 -38.96
CA GLY A 25 6.75 16.39 -39.34
C GLY A 25 6.80 16.57 -40.86
N ASP A 26 5.77 17.26 -41.38
CA ASP A 26 5.47 17.56 -42.79
C ASP A 26 4.79 16.37 -43.52
N GLU A 27 3.61 16.50 -44.16
CA GLU A 27 3.21 17.53 -45.13
C GLU A 27 1.67 17.74 -45.17
N ALA A 28 1.28 18.80 -45.87
CA ALA A 28 0.05 19.59 -45.82
C ALA A 28 -1.25 19.01 -46.45
N PRO A 29 -2.42 19.63 -46.14
CA PRO A 29 -3.74 19.28 -46.68
C PRO A 29 -4.12 20.09 -47.93
N ALA A 30 -4.68 19.42 -48.93
CA ALA A 30 -5.52 19.91 -50.04
C ALA A 30 -5.89 18.63 -50.81
N GLU A 31 -7.09 18.28 -51.24
CA GLU A 31 -8.34 18.93 -51.64
C GLU A 31 -9.39 17.76 -51.51
N GLU A 32 -10.70 17.89 -51.38
CA GLU A 32 -11.65 18.60 -52.23
C GLU A 32 -13.07 18.31 -51.67
N ALA A 33 -13.92 19.33 -51.71
CA ALA A 33 -15.35 19.30 -52.01
C ALA A 33 -16.31 18.27 -51.35
N SER A 34 -17.17 18.83 -50.50
CA SER A 34 -18.64 18.70 -50.51
C SER A 34 -19.29 17.38 -50.94
N ALA A 35 -19.96 16.72 -49.98
CA ALA A 35 -21.30 16.21 -50.23
C ALA A 35 -22.13 16.23 -48.93
N GLU A 36 -23.27 16.90 -49.04
CA GLU A 36 -24.34 17.02 -48.06
C GLU A 36 -24.72 15.71 -47.37
N ARG A 37 -25.08 15.80 -46.08
CA ARG A 37 -26.38 15.29 -45.59
C ARG A 37 -26.67 15.81 -44.19
N SER A 38 -27.69 16.66 -44.13
CA SER A 38 -28.45 17.00 -42.92
C SER A 38 -28.86 15.76 -42.13
N ALA A 39 -28.56 15.75 -40.84
CA ALA A 39 -29.40 15.11 -39.83
C ALA A 39 -29.22 15.85 -38.51
N VAL A 40 -30.32 16.46 -38.06
CA VAL A 40 -30.47 17.11 -36.75
C VAL A 40 -30.09 16.13 -35.64
N GLY A 41 -29.04 16.45 -34.88
CA GLY A 41 -28.60 15.71 -33.72
C GLY A 41 -28.36 16.67 -32.56
N VAL A 42 -29.26 16.65 -31.58
CA VAL A 42 -29.18 17.37 -30.30
C VAL A 42 -27.80 17.17 -29.66
N PRO A 43 -27.05 18.23 -29.28
CA PRO A 43 -25.81 18.04 -28.53
C PRO A 43 -26.17 17.60 -27.10
N ARG A 44 -26.13 16.29 -26.84
CA ARG A 44 -26.12 15.76 -25.47
C ARG A 44 -24.76 16.13 -24.89
N GLN A 45 -24.73 17.20 -24.09
CA GLN A 45 -23.57 17.53 -23.25
C GLN A 45 -23.26 16.29 -22.40
N ALA A 46 -22.15 15.63 -22.70
CA ALA A 46 -21.57 14.64 -21.81
C ALA A 46 -21.25 15.35 -20.48
N PRO A 47 -21.65 14.81 -19.32
CA PRO A 47 -21.25 15.37 -18.05
C PRO A 47 -19.73 15.34 -17.98
N ARG A 48 -19.11 16.53 -17.96
CA ARG A 48 -17.72 16.69 -17.55
C ARG A 48 -17.65 16.15 -16.14
N SER A 49 -17.14 14.92 -16.01
CA SER A 49 -16.77 14.33 -14.73
C SER A 49 -15.80 15.29 -14.08
N THR A 50 -16.29 16.06 -13.10
CA THR A 50 -15.45 16.80 -12.19
C THR A 50 -14.60 15.77 -11.50
N ARG A 51 -13.29 15.92 -11.68
CA ARG A 51 -12.20 15.32 -10.92
C ARG A 51 -12.55 15.42 -9.43
N GLY A 52 -13.31 14.45 -8.94
CA GLY A 52 -13.52 14.25 -7.52
C GLY A 52 -12.20 13.76 -6.98
N SER A 53 -11.71 14.42 -5.94
CA SER A 53 -10.65 13.87 -5.10
C SER A 53 -10.96 12.40 -4.84
N ASP A 54 -10.11 11.53 -5.37
CA ASP A 54 -10.02 10.13 -5.00
C ASP A 54 -9.51 10.11 -3.56
N VAL A 55 -10.42 10.37 -2.61
CA VAL A 55 -10.17 10.04 -1.21
C VAL A 55 -10.17 8.52 -1.21
N PRO A 56 -9.05 7.85 -0.84
CA PRO A 56 -8.98 6.40 -0.92
C PRO A 56 -10.13 5.80 -0.12
N HIS A 57 -10.99 5.08 -0.83
CA HIS A 57 -12.14 4.39 -0.25
C HIS A 57 -11.60 3.29 0.66
N VAL A 58 -11.51 3.58 1.96
CA VAL A 58 -11.21 2.61 3.01
C VAL A 58 -12.35 1.60 2.95
N SER A 59 -12.09 0.41 2.39
CA SER A 59 -13.10 -0.66 2.39
C SER A 59 -13.35 -1.02 3.85
N GLU A 60 -14.57 -0.74 4.32
CA GLU A 60 -14.96 -1.03 5.69
C GLU A 60 -14.74 -2.51 6.00
N LEU A 61 -14.06 -2.80 7.12
CA LEU A 61 -13.84 -4.17 7.56
C LEU A 61 -15.20 -4.78 7.95
N ASP A 62 -15.67 -5.71 7.14
CA ASP A 62 -16.90 -6.47 7.36
C ASP A 62 -16.72 -7.36 8.60
N ALA A 63 -17.49 -7.11 9.67
CA ALA A 63 -17.31 -7.78 10.96
C ALA A 63 -17.60 -9.30 10.91
N ASP A 64 -18.37 -9.75 9.91
CA ASP A 64 -18.78 -11.14 9.75
C ASP A 64 -17.81 -11.96 8.90
N LYS A 65 -16.84 -11.33 8.21
CA LYS A 65 -15.87 -12.07 7.38
C LYS A 65 -14.71 -12.61 8.22
N PRO A 66 -14.26 -13.85 7.96
CA PRO A 66 -13.05 -14.38 8.58
C PRO A 66 -11.86 -13.48 8.23
N LEU A 67 -10.87 -13.38 9.13
CA LEU A 67 -9.67 -12.53 8.96
C LEU A 67 -8.95 -12.72 7.62
N LEU A 68 -9.07 -13.90 7.04
CA LEU A 68 -8.50 -14.26 5.74
C LEU A 68 -9.21 -13.58 4.55
N GLU A 69 -10.47 -13.17 4.72
CA GLU A 69 -11.35 -12.65 3.67
C GLU A 69 -11.70 -11.17 3.83
N ALA A 70 -11.21 -10.49 4.88
CA ALA A 70 -11.44 -9.07 5.07
C ALA A 70 -10.84 -8.26 3.89
N PRO A 71 -11.62 -7.37 3.24
CA PRO A 71 -11.12 -6.53 2.17
C PRO A 71 -9.95 -5.68 2.70
N ARG A 72 -8.89 -5.58 1.88
CA ARG A 72 -7.61 -4.95 2.25
C ARG A 72 -7.86 -3.51 2.70
N LEU A 73 -7.66 -3.22 3.99
CA LEU A 73 -7.49 -1.84 4.43
C LEU A 73 -6.27 -1.29 3.70
N ARG A 74 -6.41 -0.09 3.14
CA ARG A 74 -5.28 0.69 2.64
C ARG A 74 -4.83 1.62 3.75
N GLY A 75 -3.51 1.72 3.91
CA GLY A 75 -2.89 2.73 4.75
C GLY A 75 -3.32 4.12 4.27
N GLY A 76 -3.82 4.93 5.18
CA GLY A 76 -4.27 6.29 4.90
C GLY A 76 -3.24 7.35 5.27
N GLY A 77 -2.16 6.95 5.94
CA GLY A 77 -1.13 7.86 6.42
C GLY A 77 -0.22 8.33 5.28
N GLU A 78 -0.04 9.65 5.18
CA GLU A 78 1.02 10.27 4.36
C GLU A 78 2.41 10.14 5.02
N SER A 79 2.49 9.49 6.19
CA SER A 79 3.71 9.42 6.99
C SER A 79 4.66 8.35 6.47
N GLU A 80 5.87 8.76 6.09
CA GLU A 80 7.00 7.86 5.84
C GLU A 80 7.57 7.27 7.14
N SER A 81 7.11 7.76 8.30
CA SER A 81 7.58 7.34 9.62
C SER A 81 6.77 6.12 10.11
N SER A 82 7.39 5.24 10.90
CA SER A 82 6.78 4.00 11.40
C SER A 82 5.80 4.20 12.56
N ASP A 83 5.39 5.43 12.83
CA ASP A 83 4.64 5.84 14.02
C ASP A 83 3.32 5.06 14.18
N GLY A 84 2.65 4.70 13.08
CA GLY A 84 1.46 3.87 13.13
C GLY A 84 1.72 2.43 13.59
N LEU A 85 2.89 1.85 13.30
CA LEU A 85 3.25 0.50 13.75
C LEU A 85 3.62 0.45 15.23
N ASP A 86 3.86 1.60 15.87
CA ASP A 86 4.12 1.69 17.30
C ASP A 86 2.82 1.75 18.13
N LEU A 87 1.66 1.87 17.47
CA LEU A 87 0.37 1.76 18.12
C LEU A 87 0.10 0.33 18.57
N VAL A 88 -0.54 0.22 19.74
CA VAL A 88 -0.90 -1.06 20.35
C VAL A 88 -2.11 -1.67 19.65
N LEU A 89 -1.99 -2.95 19.34
CA LEU A 89 -3.02 -3.78 18.75
C LEU A 89 -3.84 -4.40 19.88
N PHE A 90 -5.10 -4.00 19.97
CA PHE A 90 -6.05 -4.54 20.95
C PHE A 90 -6.88 -5.61 20.25
N ALA A 91 -6.90 -6.81 20.81
CA ALA A 91 -7.57 -7.96 20.21
C ALA A 91 -8.34 -8.77 21.26
N SER A 92 -8.91 -8.12 22.29
CA SER A 92 -9.73 -8.84 23.28
C SER A 92 -10.99 -9.43 22.64
N ASP A 93 -11.48 -8.79 21.58
CA ASP A 93 -12.49 -9.29 20.66
C ASP A 93 -12.27 -8.78 19.23
N ARG A 94 -13.11 -9.25 18.29
CA ARG A 94 -13.01 -8.89 16.87
C ARG A 94 -13.27 -7.39 16.60
N THR A 95 -14.09 -6.74 17.42
CA THR A 95 -14.38 -5.30 17.29
C THR A 95 -13.16 -4.49 17.66
N GLU A 96 -12.54 -4.76 18.81
CA GLU A 96 -11.30 -4.10 19.23
C GLU A 96 -10.16 -4.34 18.23
N TYR A 97 -10.05 -5.56 17.71
CA TYR A 97 -9.06 -5.91 16.70
C TYR A 97 -9.21 -5.08 15.43
N ARG A 98 -10.43 -4.97 14.90
CA ARG A 98 -10.69 -4.14 13.72
C ARG A 98 -10.38 -2.67 14.00
N ASP A 99 -10.85 -2.16 15.12
CA ASP A 99 -10.75 -0.74 15.43
C ASP A 99 -9.28 -0.33 15.65
N SER A 100 -8.48 -1.19 16.28
CA SER A 100 -7.03 -1.00 16.39
C SER A 100 -6.31 -1.11 15.04
N LEU A 101 -6.66 -2.08 14.19
CA LEU A 101 -6.10 -2.16 12.83
C LEU A 101 -6.44 -0.94 11.98
N ARG A 102 -7.65 -0.41 12.10
CA ARG A 102 -8.05 0.81 11.39
C ARG A 102 -7.21 1.99 11.84
N LEU A 103 -7.01 2.15 13.16
CA LEU A 103 -6.18 3.22 13.69
C LEU A 103 -4.73 3.09 13.21
N ILE A 104 -4.17 1.88 13.21
CA ILE A 104 -2.84 1.61 12.66
C ILE A 104 -2.79 1.99 11.17
N ALA A 105 -3.75 1.55 10.36
CA ALA A 105 -3.81 1.88 8.93
C ALA A 105 -3.88 3.39 8.68
N GLU A 106 -4.66 4.13 9.47
CA GLU A 106 -4.78 5.59 9.36
C GLU A 106 -3.46 6.33 9.69
N ASN A 107 -2.58 5.71 10.48
CA ASN A 107 -1.31 6.30 10.95
C ASN A 107 -0.05 5.66 10.32
N SER A 108 -0.22 4.69 9.42
CA SER A 108 0.86 3.99 8.73
C SER A 108 0.81 4.23 7.22
N SER A 109 1.96 4.07 6.57
CA SER A 109 2.00 3.99 5.11
C SER A 109 1.30 2.72 4.62
N ASP A 110 0.91 2.71 3.34
CA ASP A 110 0.31 1.55 2.67
C ASP A 110 1.22 0.31 2.78
N GLU A 111 2.52 0.46 2.55
CA GLU A 111 3.49 -0.63 2.59
C GLU A 111 3.65 -1.18 4.01
N GLN A 112 3.75 -0.31 5.02
CA GLN A 112 3.87 -0.71 6.43
C GLN A 112 2.65 -1.51 6.87
N PHE A 113 1.45 -1.01 6.54
CA PHE A 113 0.22 -1.71 6.90
C PHE A 113 0.08 -3.04 6.17
N GLN A 114 0.46 -3.12 4.89
CA GLN A 114 0.47 -4.38 4.13
C GLN A 114 1.44 -5.41 4.72
N GLN A 115 2.59 -4.98 5.24
CA GLN A 115 3.52 -5.88 5.94
C GLN A 115 2.89 -6.44 7.21
N LEU A 116 2.21 -5.61 8.00
CA LEU A 116 1.51 -6.06 9.21
C LEU A 116 0.38 -7.05 8.86
N ASP A 117 -0.47 -6.73 7.87
CA ASP A 117 -1.54 -7.61 7.41
C ASP A 117 -1.00 -8.98 6.93
N ALA A 118 0.08 -8.96 6.15
CA ALA A 118 0.74 -10.19 5.69
C ALA A 118 1.31 -11.01 6.87
N ALA A 119 1.90 -10.36 7.86
CA ALA A 119 2.44 -11.01 9.06
C ALA A 119 1.34 -11.68 9.90
N LEU A 120 0.21 -10.99 10.11
CA LEU A 120 -0.94 -11.52 10.84
C LEU A 120 -1.54 -12.75 10.12
N LYS A 121 -1.70 -12.67 8.80
CA LYS A 121 -2.14 -13.80 7.98
C LYS A 121 -1.14 -14.95 8.01
N TRP A 122 0.15 -14.64 7.97
CA TRP A 122 1.18 -15.66 8.09
C TRP A 122 1.07 -16.40 9.42
N LEU A 123 0.95 -15.68 10.54
CA LEU A 123 0.77 -16.28 11.87
C LEU A 123 -0.45 -17.22 11.90
N LEU A 124 -1.60 -16.75 11.42
CA LEU A 124 -2.83 -17.53 11.40
C LEU A 124 -2.69 -18.83 10.60
N ILE A 125 -2.01 -18.79 9.46
CA ILE A 125 -1.90 -19.94 8.54
C ILE A 125 -0.73 -20.86 8.93
N ASN A 126 0.38 -20.30 9.39
CA ASN A 126 1.66 -21.00 9.47
C ASN A 126 2.12 -21.30 10.89
N ASP A 127 1.72 -20.54 11.91
CA ASP A 127 2.17 -20.83 13.27
C ASP A 127 1.42 -22.05 13.80
N ALA A 128 2.16 -23.12 14.15
CA ALA A 128 1.57 -24.37 14.59
C ALA A 128 0.79 -24.25 15.92
N SER A 129 1.09 -23.22 16.74
CA SER A 129 0.36 -22.95 17.98
C SER A 129 -0.96 -22.21 17.76
N ILE A 130 -1.17 -21.66 16.56
CA ILE A 130 -2.36 -20.89 16.19
C ILE A 130 -3.19 -21.65 15.15
N MET A 131 -2.59 -22.08 14.05
CA MET A 131 -3.18 -22.86 12.94
C MET A 131 -4.71 -22.71 12.75
N ASN A 132 -5.11 -21.61 12.11
CA ASN A 132 -6.50 -21.21 11.83
C ASN A 132 -7.39 -20.98 13.07
N ASP A 133 -6.83 -20.93 14.27
CA ASP A 133 -7.52 -20.51 15.49
C ASP A 133 -7.37 -19.00 15.68
N GLU A 134 -8.42 -18.27 15.30
CA GLU A 134 -8.49 -16.81 15.45
C GLU A 134 -8.37 -16.37 16.91
N GLN A 135 -8.93 -17.13 17.85
CA GLN A 135 -8.89 -16.78 19.26
C GLN A 135 -7.46 -16.88 19.81
N ARG A 136 -6.70 -17.89 19.38
CA ARG A 136 -5.26 -18.00 19.71
C ARG A 136 -4.42 -16.90 19.10
N LEU A 137 -4.76 -16.48 17.87
CA LEU A 137 -4.10 -15.32 17.26
C LEU A 137 -4.34 -14.07 18.11
N PHE A 138 -5.59 -13.82 18.50
CA PHE A 138 -5.98 -12.69 19.34
C PHE A 138 -5.26 -12.69 20.69
N GLU A 139 -5.21 -13.82 21.39
CA GLU A 139 -4.44 -13.97 22.63
C GLU A 139 -2.95 -13.63 22.44
N LEU A 140 -2.36 -14.03 21.31
CA LEU A 140 -0.95 -13.80 21.01
C LEU A 140 -0.64 -12.33 20.72
N ILE A 141 -1.50 -11.64 19.97
CA ILE A 141 -1.24 -10.29 19.48
C ILE A 141 -1.79 -9.19 20.41
N ASN A 142 -2.72 -9.52 21.31
CA ASN A 142 -3.33 -8.52 22.18
C ASN A 142 -2.28 -7.82 23.05
N GLY A 143 -2.27 -6.50 22.99
CA GLY A 143 -1.31 -5.66 23.73
C GLY A 143 0.07 -5.54 23.06
N LYS A 144 0.27 -6.09 21.85
CA LYS A 144 1.50 -5.91 21.06
C LYS A 144 1.38 -4.75 20.10
N THR A 145 2.49 -4.11 19.77
CA THR A 145 2.53 -3.16 18.65
C THR A 145 2.67 -3.88 17.30
N GLY A 146 2.38 -3.18 16.21
CA GLY A 146 2.63 -3.69 14.86
C GLY A 146 4.09 -4.10 14.65
N THR A 147 5.03 -3.30 15.14
CA THR A 147 6.47 -3.59 15.10
C THR A 147 6.82 -4.88 15.86
N GLU A 148 6.22 -5.12 17.02
CA GLU A 148 6.43 -6.35 17.79
C GLU A 148 5.88 -7.58 17.07
N VAL A 149 4.73 -7.46 16.41
CA VAL A 149 4.16 -8.53 15.58
C VAL A 149 5.07 -8.87 14.40
N LEU A 150 5.58 -7.86 13.69
CA LEU A 150 6.54 -8.07 12.60
C LEU A 150 7.82 -8.76 13.08
N THR A 151 8.33 -8.32 14.23
CA THR A 151 9.52 -8.91 14.87
C THR A 151 9.28 -10.37 15.25
N LEU A 152 8.11 -10.68 15.81
CA LEU A 152 7.72 -12.04 16.16
C LEU A 152 7.73 -12.95 14.92
N VAL A 153 7.13 -12.51 13.81
CA VAL A 153 7.10 -13.29 12.57
C VAL A 153 8.51 -13.48 12.00
N ALA A 154 9.34 -12.44 12.01
CA ALA A 154 10.72 -12.54 11.56
C ALA A 154 11.52 -13.59 12.34
N GLN A 155 11.33 -13.66 13.67
CA GLN A 155 11.95 -14.69 14.52
C GLN A 155 11.47 -16.10 14.14
N ARG A 156 10.16 -16.29 13.96
CA ARG A 156 9.59 -17.60 13.58
C ARG A 156 10.08 -18.07 12.22
N LEU A 157 10.23 -17.16 11.26
CA LEU A 157 10.79 -17.46 9.94
C LEU A 157 12.27 -17.87 10.04
N ALA A 158 13.05 -17.17 10.86
CA ALA A 158 14.47 -17.51 11.08
C ALA A 158 14.64 -18.89 11.72
N ASP A 159 13.78 -19.25 12.68
CA ASP A 159 13.83 -20.55 13.35
C ASP A 159 13.44 -21.71 12.43
N ARG A 160 12.52 -21.48 11.47
CA ARG A 160 12.09 -22.49 10.50
C ARG A 160 13.13 -22.75 9.40
N GLY A 161 14.04 -21.79 9.16
CA GLY A 161 15.12 -21.91 8.19
C GLY A 161 16.37 -22.63 8.72
N ARG A 162 16.37 -23.05 9.98
CA ARG A 162 17.45 -23.81 10.63
C ARG A 162 17.10 -25.29 10.71
#